data_AF-A0A933VF26-F1
#
_entry.id   AF-A0A933VF26-F1
#
_cell.length_a   1.000
_cell.length_b   1.000
_cell.length_c   1.000
_cell.angle_alpha   90.00
_cell.angle_beta   90.00
_cell.angle_gamma   90.00
#
_symmetry.space_group_name_H-M   'P 1'
#
loop_
_entity.id
_entity.type
_entity.pdbx_description
1 polymer ?
#
loop_
_entity_poly.entity_id
_entity_poly.type
_entity_poly.pdbx_seq_one_letter_code
_entity_poly.pdbx_strand_id
1 'polypeptide(L)' 'GIYIQENRKEVNKIPFLGDLPGVGAAFRNTRKIDNKSELLIFVTPKILKDTLVSN' A
#
# COMPACT_ATOMS: atom_id res chain seq x y z
N GLY A 1 6.40 15.01 -0.30
CA GLY A 1 5.88 13.78 -0.91
C GLY A 1 5.83 12.71 0.16
N ILE A 2 4.82 11.85 0.14
CA ILE A 2 4.64 10.73 1.06
C ILE A 2 4.72 9.44 0.24
N TYR A 3 5.45 8.46 0.78
CA TYR A 3 5.63 7.14 0.17
C TYR A 3 5.03 6.08 1.09
N ILE A 4 4.06 5.32 0.60
CA ILE A 4 3.43 4.22 1.32
C ILE A 4 3.69 2.93 0.55
N GLN A 5 4.18 1.91 1.25
CA GLN A 5 4.39 0.58 0.69
C GLN A 5 3.73 -0.48 1.57
N GLU A 6 2.81 -1.25 1.00
CA GLU A 6 2.17 -2.40 1.65
C GLU A 6 2.64 -3.69 0.97
N ASN A 7 3.33 -4.53 1.73
CA ASN A 7 3.75 -5.86 1.29
C ASN A 7 2.92 -6.91 2.03
N ARG A 8 2.11 -7.68 1.30
CA ARG A 8 1.30 -8.77 1.87
C ARG A 8 1.57 -10.08 1.15
N LYS A 9 1.85 -11.12 1.93
CA LYS A 9 2.01 -12.50 1.44
C LYS A 9 0.94 -13.38 2.09
N GLU A 10 0.09 -13.96 1.27
CA GLU A 10 -0.96 -14.88 1.69
C GLU A 10 -0.67 -16.25 1.07
N VAL A 11 -0.72 -17.31 1.89
CA VAL A 11 -0.50 -18.69 1.45
C VAL A 11 -1.69 -19.52 1.88
N ASN A 12 -2.51 -19.90 0.92
CA ASN A 12 -3.62 -20.82 1.12
C ASN A 12 -3.18 -22.22 0.69
N LYS A 13 -3.34 -23.21 1.55
CA LYS A 13 -2.88 -24.58 1.27
C LYS A 13 -3.86 -25.62 1.79
N ILE A 14 -3.93 -26.76 1.10
CA ILE A 14 -4.59 -27.94 1.65
C ILE A 14 -3.65 -28.53 2.73
N PRO A 15 -4.14 -28.74 3.98
CA PRO A 15 -3.36 -29.40 5.03
C PRO A 15 -2.88 -30.78 4.57
N PHE A 16 -1.72 -31.24 5.05
CA PHE A 16 -1.04 -32.48 4.62
C PHE A 16 -0.48 -32.43 3.18
N LEU A 17 -1.33 -32.27 2.15
CA LEU A 17 -0.90 -32.33 0.74
C LEU A 17 -0.02 -31.15 0.32
N GLY A 18 -0.32 -29.95 0.83
CA GLY A 18 0.50 -28.79 0.56
C GLY A 18 1.93 -28.94 1.09
N ASP A 19 2.13 -29.68 2.17
CA ASP A 19 3.42 -29.80 2.85
C ASP A 19 4.34 -30.89 2.28
N LEU A 20 3.90 -31.58 1.23
CA LEU A 20 4.69 -32.62 0.56
C LEU A 20 5.89 -32.01 -0.19
N PRO A 21 7.09 -32.58 -0.03
CA PRO A 21 8.25 -32.21 -0.83
C PRO A 21 8.03 -32.61 -2.30
N GLY A 22 8.52 -31.79 -3.23
CA GLY A 22 8.37 -32.00 -4.68
C GLY A 22 7.00 -31.61 -5.24
N VAL A 23 5.91 -32.16 -4.69
CA VAL A 23 4.55 -32.02 -5.25
C VAL A 23 3.65 -31.01 -4.53
N GLY A 24 4.04 -30.56 -3.32
CA GLY A 24 3.19 -29.71 -2.49
C GLY A 24 2.82 -28.36 -3.14
N ALA A 25 3.62 -27.88 -4.11
CA ALA A 25 3.32 -26.64 -4.84
C ALA A 25 2.01 -26.69 -5.64
N ALA A 26 1.59 -27.86 -6.12
CA ALA A 26 0.33 -28.01 -6.86
C ALA A 26 -0.91 -27.87 -5.95
N PHE A 27 -0.74 -28.03 -4.64
CA PHE A 27 -1.82 -27.98 -3.63
C PHE A 27 -1.75 -26.73 -2.74
N ARG A 28 -0.96 -25.73 -3.17
CA ARG A 28 -0.83 -24.43 -2.51
C ARG A 28 -1.10 -23.30 -3.50
N ASN A 29 -1.84 -22.29 -3.06
CA ASN A 29 -1.98 -21.03 -3.77
C ASN A 29 -1.26 -19.95 -2.96
N THR A 30 -0.26 -19.30 -3.56
CA THR A 30 0.44 -18.17 -2.94
C THR A 30 0.06 -16.89 -3.67
N ARG A 31 -0.49 -15.94 -2.92
CA ARG A 31 -0.80 -14.60 -3.42
C ARG A 31 0.17 -13.60 -2.81
N LYS A 32 0.88 -12.87 -3.67
CA LYS A 32 1.73 -11.74 -3.29
C LYS A 32 1.04 -10.45 -3.74
N ILE A 33 0.80 -9.55 -2.81
CA ILE A 33 0.27 -8.21 -3.07
C ILE A 33 1.38 -7.22 -2.69
N ASP A 34 1.71 -6.35 -3.64
CA ASP A 34 2.68 -5.27 -3.50
C ASP A 34 2.01 -3.98 -3.95
N ASN A 35 1.61 -3.15 -2.98
CA ASN A 35 0.97 -1.86 -3.24
C ASN A 35 1.97 -0.74 -2.94
N LYS A 36 2.24 0.09 -3.94
CA LYS A 36 3.07 1.30 -3.81
C LYS A 36 2.23 2.53 -4.14
N SER A 37 2.13 3.45 -3.19
CA SER A 37 1.41 4.71 -3.34
C SER A 37 2.34 5.89 -3.13
N GLU A 38 2.36 6.80 -4.10
CA GLU A 38 3.16 8.03 -4.06
C GLU A 38 2.21 9.24 -4.07
N LEU A 39 2.25 10.05 -3.02
CA LEU A 39 1.43 11.26 -2.91
C LEU A 39 2.32 12.51 -2.86
N LEU A 40 2.08 13.44 -3.78
CA LEU A 40 2.72 14.76 -3.80
C LEU A 40 1.67 15.84 -3.54
N ILE A 41 1.89 16.62 -2.48
CA ILE A 41 1.04 17.76 -2.12
C ILE A 41 1.85 19.04 -2.35
N PHE A 42 1.30 19.95 -3.15
CA PHE A 42 1.82 21.30 -3.34
C PHE A 42 0.92 22.29 -2.60
N VAL A 43 1.51 23.11 -1.73
CA VAL A 43 0.80 24.19 -1.03
C VAL A 43 1.42 25.53 -1.38
N THR A 44 0.62 26.46 -1.88
CA THR A 44 1.02 27.85 -2.12
C THR A 44 0.33 28.71 -1.06
N PRO A 45 1.03 29.19 -0.02
CA PRO A 45 0.42 30.08 0.94
C PRO A 45 0.06 31.41 0.26
N LYS A 46 -1.15 31.91 0.50
CA LYS A 46 -1.57 33.26 0.09
C LYS A 46 -1.60 34.16 1.31
N ILE A 47 -0.78 35.21 1.31
CA ILE A 47 -0.83 36.26 2.33
C ILE A 47 -2.01 37.18 2.00
N LEU A 48 -3.05 37.13 2.83
CA LEU A 48 -4.11 38.13 2.81
C LEU A 48 -3.62 39.30 3.67
N LYS A 49 -3.40 40.47 3.04
CA LYS A 49 -3.30 41.71 3.81
C LYS A 49 -4.72 42.04 4.25
N ASP A 50 -4.94 42.21 5.55
CA ASP A 50 -6.13 42.90 6.02
C ASP A 50 -6.08 44.29 5.40
N THR A 51 -6.81 44.46 4.30
CA THR A 51 -7.22 45.79 3.85
C THR A 51 -8.05 46.29 5.00
N LEU A 52 -7.44 47.14 5.83
CA LEU A 52 -8.04 47.83 6.94
C LEU A 52 -9.40 48.35 6.49
N VAL A 53 -10.47 47.60 6.77
CA VAL A 53 -11.84 48.11 6.66
C VAL A 53 -12.03 48.96 7.90
N SER A 54 -11.34 50.10 7.90
CA SER A 54 -11.58 51.18 8.83
C SER A 54 -12.62 52.08 8.16
N ASN A 55 -13.89 51.87 8.51
CA ASN A 55 -14.93 52.88 8.42
C ASN A 55 -15.49 53.09 9.82
#